data_AF-A0A2D5VIJ2-F1
#
_entry.id   AF-A0A2D5VIJ2-F1
#
_cell.length_a   1.000
_cell.length_b   1.000
_cell.length_c   1.000
_cell.angle_alpha   90.00
_cell.angle_beta   90.00
_cell.angle_gamma   90.00
#
_symmetry.space_group_name_H-M   'P 1'
#
loop_
_entity.id
_entity.type
_entity.pdbx_description
1 polymer ?
#
loop_
_entity_poly.entity_id
_entity_poly.type
_entity_poly.pdbx_seq_one_letter_code
_entity_poly.pdbx_strand_id
1 'polypeptide(L)' 'LAQLGHTPTLGETPRDFAIDLTGKFLIVGNQDTDTVVTFRIDHQTSDLKATGFVAKIPNPVCILPVQL' A
#
# COMPACT_ATOMS: atom_id res chain seq x y z
N LEU A 1 -1.58 19.60 -11.82
CA LEU A 1 -1.75 18.16 -11.54
C LEU A 1 -3.25 17.87 -11.43
N ALA A 2 -3.73 16.75 -11.97
CA ALA A 2 -5.13 16.34 -11.85
C ALA A 2 -5.25 15.19 -10.83
N GLN A 3 -6.23 15.26 -9.94
CA GLN A 3 -6.53 14.19 -9.00
C GLN A 3 -7.33 13.10 -9.71
N LEU A 4 -6.87 11.84 -9.63
CA LEU A 4 -7.52 10.70 -10.31
C LEU A 4 -8.56 10.00 -9.43
N GLY A 5 -8.37 9.98 -8.11
CA GLY A 5 -9.30 9.35 -7.18
C GLY A 5 -8.75 9.21 -5.76
N HIS A 6 -9.50 8.52 -4.93
CA HIS A 6 -9.12 8.12 -3.58
C HIS A 6 -9.40 6.63 -3.38
N THR A 7 -8.51 5.94 -2.68
CA THR A 7 -8.69 4.53 -2.32
C THR A 7 -8.46 4.36 -0.82
N PRO A 8 -9.39 3.74 -0.08
CA PRO A 8 -9.16 3.39 1.32
C PRO A 8 -7.98 2.43 1.47
N THR A 9 -7.11 2.65 2.46
CA THR A 9 -5.94 1.79 2.73
C THR A 9 -6.29 0.49 3.44
N LEU A 10 -7.57 0.30 3.76
CA LEU A 10 -8.12 -0.87 4.44
C LEU A 10 -7.52 -1.09 5.84
N GLY A 11 -7.21 0.01 6.51
CA GLY A 11 -6.79 0.08 7.91
C GLY A 11 -6.83 1.53 8.41
N GLU A 12 -6.24 1.79 9.56
CA GLU A 12 -6.22 3.11 10.20
C GLU A 12 -4.79 3.64 10.31
N THR A 13 -4.64 4.97 10.18
CA THR A 13 -3.36 5.68 10.26
C THR A 13 -2.30 5.06 9.34
N PRO A 14 -2.46 5.15 8.00
CA PRO A 14 -1.45 4.67 7.05
C PRO A 14 -0.17 5.51 7.22
N ARG A 15 0.77 5.01 8.01
CA ARG A 15 1.93 5.76 8.48
C ARG A 15 3.00 5.87 7.41
N ASP A 16 3.13 4.82 6.61
CA ASP A 16 4.04 4.80 5.47
C ASP A 16 3.53 3.87 4.36
N PHE A 17 3.98 4.14 3.13
CA PHE A 17 3.71 3.30 1.98
C PHE A 17 4.85 3.37 0.97
N ALA A 18 5.03 2.29 0.22
CA ALA A 18 5.99 2.26 -0.88
C ALA A 18 5.42 1.50 -2.07
N ILE A 19 5.83 1.93 -3.27
CA ILE A 19 5.67 1.16 -4.48
C ILE A 19 6.84 0.19 -4.56
N ASP A 20 6.58 -1.06 -4.92
CA ASP A 20 7.63 -2.06 -5.10
C ASP A 20 8.57 -1.67 -6.26
N LEU A 21 9.76 -2.28 -6.31
CA LEU A 21 10.75 -1.95 -7.34
C LEU A 21 10.30 -2.25 -8.78
N THR A 22 9.28 -3.09 -8.96
CA THR A 22 8.71 -3.37 -10.29
C THR A 22 7.63 -2.38 -10.71
N GLY A 23 7.15 -1.52 -9.80
CA GLY A 23 6.07 -0.58 -10.05
C GLY A 23 4.68 -1.21 -10.13
N LYS A 24 4.53 -2.49 -9.76
CA LYS A 24 3.27 -3.24 -9.93
C LYS A 24 2.41 -3.24 -8.67
N PHE A 25 3.02 -3.03 -7.51
CA PHE A 25 2.36 -3.13 -6.23
C PHE A 25 2.62 -1.90 -5.37
N LEU A 26 1.57 -1.47 -4.67
CA LEU A 26 1.65 -0.53 -3.56
C LEU A 26 1.51 -1.33 -2.27
N ILE A 27 2.41 -1.10 -1.32
CA ILE A 27 2.41 -1.70 0.01
C ILE A 27 2.15 -0.59 1.02
N VAL A 28 1.13 -0.75 1.87
CA VAL A 28 0.70 0.26 2.84
C VAL A 28 0.77 -0.30 4.25
N GLY A 29 1.51 0.35 5.14
CA GLY A 29 1.54 0.06 6.57
C GLY A 29 0.51 0.91 7.32
N ASN A 30 -0.53 0.28 7.84
CA ASN A 30 -1.56 0.91 8.69
C ASN A 30 -1.20 0.71 10.17
N GLN A 31 -0.73 1.77 10.81
CA GLN A 31 -0.11 1.74 12.14
C GLN A 31 -1.07 1.28 13.25
N ASP A 32 -2.28 1.81 13.27
CA ASP A 32 -3.19 1.65 14.42
C ASP A 32 -4.04 0.37 14.30
N THR A 33 -4.07 -0.24 13.11
CA THR A 33 -4.75 -1.53 12.87
C THR A 33 -3.80 -2.73 12.80
N ASP A 34 -2.50 -2.52 12.98
CA ASP A 34 -1.47 -3.56 12.88
C ASP A 34 -1.53 -4.36 11.56
N THR A 35 -1.72 -3.66 10.43
CA THR A 35 -1.81 -4.32 9.10
C THR A 35 -0.84 -3.73 8.09
N VAL A 36 -0.25 -4.61 7.28
CA VAL A 36 0.33 -4.24 5.98
C VAL A 36 -0.56 -4.80 4.89
N VAL A 37 -1.13 -3.91 4.07
CA VAL A 37 -2.05 -4.25 2.97
C VAL A 37 -1.36 -4.00 1.65
N THR A 38 -1.60 -4.87 0.67
CA THR A 38 -1.03 -4.71 -0.68
C THR A 38 -2.11 -4.47 -1.72
N PHE A 39 -1.80 -3.58 -2.67
CA PHE A 39 -2.64 -3.24 -3.81
C PHE A 39 -1.86 -3.48 -5.09
N ARG A 40 -2.52 -3.97 -6.13
CA ARG A 40 -2.02 -3.94 -7.50
C ARG A 40 -2.34 -2.58 -8.12
N ILE A 41 -1.34 -1.99 -8.77
CA ILE A 41 -1.50 -0.75 -9.54
C ILE A 41 -1.98 -1.13 -10.94
N ASP A 42 -3.15 -0.63 -11.33
CA ASP A 42 -3.66 -0.76 -12.70
C ASP A 42 -3.11 0.39 -13.55
N HIS A 43 -2.10 0.12 -14.37
CA HIS A 43 -1.45 1.17 -15.18
C HIS A 43 -2.33 1.70 -16.33
N GLN A 44 -3.43 1.03 -16.66
CA GLN A 44 -4.35 1.54 -17.70
C GLN A 44 -5.31 2.57 -17.13
N THR A 45 -5.79 2.37 -15.89
CA THR A 45 -6.77 3.25 -15.25
C THR A 45 -6.18 4.15 -14.17
N SER A 46 -4.95 3.85 -13.73
CA SER A 46 -4.29 4.41 -12.54
C SER A 46 -5.00 4.09 -11.22
N ASP A 47 -5.87 3.06 -11.19
CA ASP A 47 -6.55 2.63 -9.99
C ASP A 47 -5.70 1.67 -9.13
N LEU A 48 -6.03 1.61 -7.84
CA LEU A 48 -5.48 0.64 -6.89
C LEU A 48 -6.50 -0.47 -6.62
N LYS A 49 -6.10 -1.72 -6.89
CA LYS A 49 -6.93 -2.90 -6.64
C LYS A 49 -6.34 -3.70 -5.50
N ALA A 50 -7.06 -3.83 -4.38
CA ALA A 50 -6.60 -4.65 -3.26
C ALA A 50 -6.32 -6.08 -3.74
N THR A 51 -5.18 -6.65 -3.35
CA THR A 51 -4.79 -8.02 -3.73
C THR A 51 -5.50 -9.08 -2.89
N GLY A 52 -6.11 -8.67 -1.76
CA GLY A 52 -6.61 -9.55 -0.71
C GLY A 52 -5.54 -10.01 0.27
N PHE A 53 -4.25 -9.71 0.02
CA PHE A 53 -3.17 -10.03 0.94
C PHE A 53 -3.05 -8.97 2.04
N VAL A 54 -3.12 -9.44 3.30
CA VAL A 54 -2.97 -8.64 4.51
C VAL A 54 -2.01 -9.36 5.45
N ALA A 55 -0.88 -8.73 5.74
CA ALA A 55 0.02 -9.19 6.79
C ALA A 55 -0.31 -8.50 8.12
N LYS A 56 -0.29 -9.25 9.22
CA LYS A 56 -0.43 -8.71 10.58
C LYS A 56 0.94 -8.39 11.13
N ILE A 57 1.26 -7.11 11.20
CA ILE A 57 2.54 -6.56 11.66
C ILE A 57 2.20 -5.53 12.73
N PRO A 58 2.72 -5.62 13.96
CA PRO A 58 2.48 -4.59 14.97
C PRO A 58 3.06 -3.24 14.55
N ASN A 59 2.23 -2.19 14.61
CA ASN A 59 2.56 -0.79 14.37
C ASN A 59 3.53 -0.56 13.19
N PRO A 60 3.16 -0.89 11.94
CA PRO A 60 4.03 -0.73 10.79
C PRO A 60 4.16 0.77 10.47
N VAL A 61 5.35 1.32 10.70
CA VAL A 61 5.62 2.76 10.56
C VAL A 61 6.59 3.10 9.42
N CYS A 62 7.22 2.10 8.80
CA CYS A 62 8.15 2.30 7.69
C CYS A 62 8.10 1.11 6.73
N ILE A 63 8.03 1.40 5.42
CA ILE A 63 8.05 0.43 4.33
C ILE A 63 9.21 0.79 3.40
N LEU A 64 10.26 -0.05 3.38
CA LEU A 64 11.42 0.16 2.51
C LEU A 64 11.59 -1.03 1.56
N PRO A 65 11.32 -0.86 0.26
CA PRO A 65 11.72 -1.84 -0.76
C PRO A 65 13.25 -1.95 -0.80
N VAL A 66 13.77 -3.18 -0.79
CA VAL A 66 15.21 -3.45 -0.90
C VAL A 66 15.48 -4.38 -2.07
N GLN A 67 16.59 -4.14 -2.77
CA GLN A 67 17.15 -5.05 -3.77
C GLN A 67 18.37 -5.74 -3.14
N LEU A 68 18.40 -7.07 -3.20
CA LEU A 68 19.57 -7.86 -2.82
C LEU A 68 20.58 -7.95 -3.97
#